data_AF-A0A1Q5BVB0-F1
#
_entry.id   AF-A0A1Q5BVB0-F1
#
_cell.length_a   1.000
_cell.length_b   1.000
_cell.length_c   1.000
_cell.angle_alpha   90.00
_cell.angle_beta   90.00
_cell.angle_gamma   90.00
#
_symmetry.space_group_name_H-M   'P 1'
#
loop_
_entity.id
_entity.type
_entity.pdbx_description
1 polymer ?
#
loop_
_entity_poly.entity_id
_entity_poly.type
_entity_poly.pdbx_seq_one_letter_code
_entity_poly.pdbx_strand_id
1 'polypeptide(L)'
;MSNSYAQPILRTADLAAAMRLVQQLLDIADTTELEIDFEARISSAPSLTALMELLPDTDWWAEGDRDASSADGDDPVAHLPVRVLGWALPPASAASLLKIAGSAPAAVRWDFSGWPEAPEVGLGVGGYRGAFVTLCLNCLDLDLEEPATDHTVFVHVKQFEAERAPWLAAQVGLRVIGDLVMSPH
;
A
#
# COMPACT_ATOMS: atom_id res chain seq x y z
N MET A 1 18.99 7.75 2.77
CA MET A 1 17.61 7.67 2.26
C MET A 1 16.70 8.38 3.26
N SER A 2 15.70 9.14 2.82
CA SER A 2 14.73 9.76 3.75
C SER A 2 13.50 8.90 3.72
N ASN A 3 13.14 8.32 4.86
CA ASN A 3 11.96 7.48 4.99
C ASN A 3 10.71 8.36 4.78
N SER A 4 9.70 7.80 4.11
CA SER A 4 8.37 8.40 4.15
C SER A 4 7.70 8.06 5.48
N TYR A 5 6.73 8.87 5.85
CA TYR A 5 5.87 8.65 7.00
C TYR A 5 4.45 8.58 6.52
N ALA A 6 3.66 7.66 7.05
CA ALA A 6 2.26 7.47 6.67
C ALA A 6 1.34 7.81 7.83
N GLN A 7 0.18 8.38 7.53
CA GLN A 7 -0.84 8.64 8.52
C GLN A 7 -2.18 8.08 8.06
N PRO A 8 -2.89 7.30 8.90
CA PRO A 8 -4.17 6.73 8.52
C PRO A 8 -5.25 7.80 8.49
N ILE A 9 -6.05 7.81 7.43
CA ILE A 9 -7.16 8.78 7.25
C ILE A 9 -8.53 8.10 7.12
N LEU A 10 -8.56 6.80 6.85
CA LEU A 10 -9.77 6.00 6.77
C LEU A 10 -9.51 4.59 7.28
N ARG A 11 -10.47 4.06 8.04
CA ARG A 11 -10.59 2.63 8.36
C ARG A 11 -12.02 2.19 8.05
N THR A 12 -12.18 1.13 7.28
CA THR A 12 -13.51 0.66 6.84
C THR A 12 -13.50 -0.80 6.40
N ALA A 13 -14.60 -1.52 6.64
CA ALA A 13 -14.84 -2.85 6.07
C ALA A 13 -15.31 -2.81 4.60
N ASP A 14 -15.60 -1.62 4.04
CA ASP A 14 -16.01 -1.45 2.65
C ASP A 14 -14.80 -1.17 1.75
N LEU A 15 -14.28 -2.22 1.09
CA LEU A 15 -13.19 -2.10 0.12
C LEU A 15 -13.50 -1.10 -1.00
N ALA A 16 -14.75 -1.00 -1.44
CA ALA A 16 -15.12 -0.06 -2.49
C ALA A 16 -15.05 1.40 -1.99
N ALA A 17 -15.37 1.64 -0.72
CA ALA A 17 -15.18 2.96 -0.10
C ALA A 17 -13.69 3.32 0.01
N ALA A 18 -12.85 2.37 0.43
CA ALA A 18 -11.41 2.57 0.48
C ALA A 18 -10.83 2.89 -0.90
N MET A 19 -11.19 2.12 -1.94
CA MET A 19 -10.74 2.37 -3.31
C MET A 19 -11.23 3.70 -3.89
N ARG A 20 -12.47 4.11 -3.58
CA ARG A 20 -12.95 5.45 -3.96
C ARG A 20 -12.11 6.55 -3.33
N LEU A 21 -11.75 6.40 -2.05
CA LEU A 21 -10.90 7.36 -1.37
C LEU A 21 -9.49 7.44 -1.99
N VAL A 22 -8.89 6.28 -2.31
CA VAL A 22 -7.61 6.24 -3.02
C VAL A 22 -7.71 7.02 -4.33
N GLN A 23 -8.76 6.79 -5.13
CA GLN A 23 -8.94 7.52 -6.38
C GLN A 23 -9.08 9.03 -6.17
N GLN A 24 -9.84 9.47 -5.16
CA GLN A 24 -9.97 10.89 -4.83
C GLN A 24 -8.63 11.54 -4.45
N LEU A 25 -7.74 10.81 -3.77
CA LEU A 25 -6.38 11.29 -3.48
C LEU A 25 -5.50 11.34 -4.73
N LEU A 26 -5.59 10.32 -5.60
CA LEU A 26 -4.85 10.30 -6.86
C LEU A 26 -5.29 11.42 -7.81
N ASP A 27 -6.56 11.83 -7.79
CA ASP A 27 -7.06 12.97 -8.56
C ASP A 27 -6.46 14.32 -8.11
N ILE A 28 -5.92 14.39 -6.89
CA ILE A 28 -5.26 15.57 -6.30
C ILE A 28 -3.75 15.54 -6.61
N ALA A 29 -3.16 14.36 -6.79
CA ALA A 29 -1.73 14.15 -6.97
C ALA A 29 -1.26 14.44 -8.41
N ASP A 30 0.04 14.71 -8.56
CA ASP A 30 0.72 14.63 -9.85
C ASP A 30 1.03 13.16 -10.16
N THR A 31 0.23 12.57 -11.06
CA THR A 31 0.27 11.15 -11.42
C THR A 31 1.05 10.86 -12.71
N THR A 32 1.92 11.78 -13.13
CA THR A 32 2.71 11.65 -14.37
C THR A 32 3.54 10.36 -14.42
N GLU A 33 4.08 9.92 -13.28
CA GLU A 33 4.84 8.66 -13.13
C GLU A 33 4.15 7.72 -12.13
N LEU A 34 2.85 7.46 -12.34
CA LEU A 34 2.08 6.59 -11.46
C LEU A 34 2.41 5.10 -11.67
N GLU A 35 2.85 4.45 -10.61
CA GLU A 35 3.04 3.00 -10.51
C GLU A 35 2.45 2.47 -9.20
N ILE A 36 2.35 1.15 -9.08
CA ILE A 36 1.95 0.52 -7.81
C ILE A 36 2.95 -0.52 -7.35
N ASP A 37 3.16 -0.56 -6.05
CA ASP A 37 3.79 -1.67 -5.37
C ASP A 37 2.72 -2.48 -4.64
N PHE A 38 2.88 -3.80 -4.65
CA PHE A 38 1.97 -4.74 -4.03
C PHE A 38 2.71 -5.65 -3.08
N GLU A 39 2.11 -5.89 -1.93
CA GLU A 39 2.60 -6.84 -0.95
C GLU A 39 1.45 -7.63 -0.35
N ALA A 40 1.61 -8.94 -0.15
CA ALA A 40 0.60 -9.75 0.53
C ALA A 40 1.18 -10.93 1.29
N ARG A 41 0.50 -11.31 2.38
CA ARG A 41 0.77 -12.53 3.16
C ARG A 41 -0.19 -13.63 2.75
N ILE A 42 0.25 -14.53 1.89
CA ILE A 42 -0.61 -15.55 1.27
C ILE A 42 -0.44 -16.89 1.97
N SER A 43 -1.54 -17.42 2.51
CA SER A 43 -1.59 -18.73 3.17
C SER A 43 -2.37 -19.79 2.38
N SER A 44 -2.82 -19.46 1.17
CA SER A 44 -3.74 -20.27 0.37
C SER A 44 -3.14 -20.57 -1.01
N ALA A 45 -3.01 -21.84 -1.36
CA ALA A 45 -2.46 -22.26 -2.66
C ALA A 45 -3.26 -21.71 -3.85
N PRO A 46 -4.62 -21.75 -3.87
CA PRO A 46 -5.40 -21.12 -4.95
C PRO A 46 -5.12 -19.62 -5.12
N SER A 47 -4.99 -18.87 -4.03
CA SER A 47 -4.71 -17.42 -4.10
C SER A 47 -3.29 -17.17 -4.61
N LEU A 48 -2.32 -17.97 -4.16
CA LEU A 48 -0.94 -17.91 -4.63
C LEU A 48 -0.84 -18.23 -6.13
N THR A 49 -1.49 -19.30 -6.60
CA THR A 49 -1.51 -19.66 -8.02
C THR A 49 -2.11 -18.53 -8.86
N ALA A 50 -3.26 -17.99 -8.47
CA ALA A 50 -3.89 -16.88 -9.19
C ALA A 50 -3.01 -15.61 -9.21
N LEU A 51 -2.28 -15.36 -8.12
CA LEU A 51 -1.35 -14.23 -8.03
C LEU A 51 -0.15 -14.42 -8.97
N MET A 52 0.44 -15.62 -9.00
CA MET A 52 1.57 -15.92 -9.89
C MET A 52 1.17 -15.97 -11.36
N GLU A 53 -0.08 -16.32 -11.69
CA GLU A 53 -0.59 -16.19 -13.06
C GLU A 53 -0.68 -14.73 -13.51
N LEU A 54 -1.01 -13.82 -12.59
CA LEU A 54 -1.06 -12.39 -12.85
C LEU A 54 0.33 -11.74 -12.85
N LEU A 55 1.21 -12.20 -11.96
CA LEU A 55 2.56 -11.69 -11.74
C LEU A 55 3.56 -12.88 -11.78
N PRO A 56 3.99 -13.31 -12.98
CA PRO A 56 4.82 -14.52 -13.12
C PRO A 56 6.23 -14.37 -12.54
N ASP A 57 6.76 -13.14 -12.50
CA ASP A 57 8.12 -12.82 -12.05
C ASP A 57 8.13 -12.19 -10.64
N THR A 58 7.12 -12.46 -9.84
CA THR A 58 6.96 -11.84 -8.52
C THR A 58 7.87 -12.50 -7.48
N ASP A 59 8.52 -11.66 -6.67
CA ASP A 59 9.35 -12.11 -5.58
C ASP A 59 8.49 -12.65 -4.43
N TRP A 60 8.96 -13.72 -3.81
CA TRP A 60 8.35 -14.25 -2.60
C TRP A 60 9.39 -14.88 -1.67
N TRP A 61 9.03 -14.94 -0.39
CA TRP A 61 9.77 -15.67 0.64
C TRP A 61 8.81 -16.34 1.63
N ALA A 62 9.23 -17.47 2.18
CA ALA A 62 8.51 -18.14 3.23
C ALA A 62 8.50 -17.31 4.52
N GLU A 63 7.40 -17.35 5.26
CA GLU A 63 7.35 -16.70 6.57
C GLU A 63 7.76 -17.64 7.72
N GLY A 64 8.26 -17.05 8.80
CA GLY A 64 8.69 -17.75 10.01
C GLY A 64 10.10 -18.32 9.91
N ASP A 65 10.35 -19.46 10.55
CA ASP A 65 11.67 -20.13 10.59
C ASP A 65 12.02 -20.89 9.28
N ARG A 66 11.39 -20.52 8.16
CA ARG A 66 11.55 -21.19 6.88
C ARG A 66 12.49 -20.39 5.98
N ASP A 67 13.51 -21.07 5.46
CA ASP A 67 14.46 -20.51 4.52
C ASP A 67 14.11 -21.05 3.13
N ALA A 68 13.16 -20.39 2.46
CA ALA A 68 12.74 -20.73 1.10
C ALA A 68 12.29 -19.46 0.38
N SER A 69 12.65 -19.34 -0.90
CA SER A 69 12.41 -18.11 -1.65
C SER A 69 12.31 -18.34 -3.17
N SER A 70 11.74 -17.35 -3.84
CA SER A 70 11.80 -17.22 -5.30
C SER A 70 13.22 -17.27 -5.87
N ALA A 71 14.20 -16.66 -5.18
CA ALA A 71 15.59 -16.60 -5.63
C ALA A 71 16.28 -17.97 -5.62
N ASP A 72 15.85 -18.87 -4.73
CA ASP A 72 16.38 -20.22 -4.60
C ASP A 72 15.69 -21.22 -5.56
N GLY A 73 14.62 -20.80 -6.24
CA GLY A 73 13.85 -21.63 -7.18
C GLY A 73 12.96 -22.66 -6.49
N ASP A 74 12.58 -22.42 -5.24
CA ASP A 74 11.71 -23.29 -4.45
C ASP A 74 10.25 -23.28 -4.98
N ASP A 75 9.46 -24.26 -4.55
CA ASP A 75 8.01 -24.29 -4.83
C ASP A 75 7.24 -23.49 -3.74
N PRO A 76 6.71 -22.29 -4.04
CA PRO A 76 6.04 -21.47 -3.03
C PRO A 76 4.82 -22.15 -2.39
N VAL A 77 4.15 -23.06 -3.11
CA VAL A 77 2.98 -23.78 -2.58
C VAL A 77 3.39 -24.71 -1.43
N ALA A 78 4.59 -25.29 -1.50
CA ALA A 78 5.14 -26.15 -0.44
C ALA A 78 5.53 -25.36 0.82
N HIS A 79 5.68 -24.04 0.72
CA HIS A 79 6.24 -23.18 1.76
C HIS A 79 5.24 -22.20 2.39
N LEU A 80 3.95 -22.28 2.06
CA LEU A 80 2.89 -21.45 2.66
C LEU A 80 2.90 -21.44 4.22
N PRO A 81 2.70 -20.28 4.87
CA PRO A 81 2.46 -18.97 4.28
C PRO A 81 3.72 -18.33 3.69
N VAL A 82 3.52 -17.55 2.63
CA VAL A 82 4.59 -16.79 1.97
C VAL A 82 4.22 -15.30 1.92
N ARG A 83 5.22 -14.43 2.00
CA ARG A 83 5.09 -13.01 1.70
C ARG A 83 5.46 -12.81 0.23
N VAL A 84 4.62 -12.08 -0.49
CA VAL A 84 4.69 -11.94 -1.95
C VAL A 84 4.74 -10.47 -2.31
N LEU A 85 5.71 -10.08 -3.13
CA LEU A 85 5.94 -8.70 -3.54
C LEU A 85 5.92 -8.53 -5.05
N GLY A 86 5.31 -7.45 -5.49
CA GLY A 86 5.34 -6.98 -6.88
C GLY A 86 5.69 -5.50 -6.90
N TRP A 87 6.71 -5.15 -7.67
CA TRP A 87 7.26 -3.79 -7.74
C TRP A 87 6.93 -3.13 -9.07
N ALA A 88 6.74 -1.80 -9.05
CA ALA A 88 6.59 -0.96 -10.25
C ALA A 88 5.53 -1.49 -11.22
N LEU A 89 4.42 -1.99 -10.69
CA LEU A 89 3.35 -2.60 -11.46
C LEU A 89 2.46 -1.52 -12.11
N PRO A 90 1.80 -1.84 -13.23
CA PRO A 90 0.81 -0.94 -13.82
C PRO A 90 -0.35 -0.65 -12.83
N PRO A 91 -0.81 0.60 -12.70
CA PRO A 91 -1.92 0.95 -11.80
C PRO A 91 -3.22 0.20 -12.07
N ALA A 92 -3.43 -0.23 -13.33
CA ALA A 92 -4.58 -1.04 -13.74
C ALA A 92 -4.63 -2.43 -13.05
N SER A 93 -3.51 -2.92 -12.53
CA SER A 93 -3.42 -4.22 -11.85
C SER A 93 -4.03 -4.22 -10.45
N ALA A 94 -4.16 -3.05 -9.80
CA ALA A 94 -4.56 -2.95 -8.40
C ALA A 94 -5.88 -3.69 -8.10
N ALA A 95 -6.93 -3.45 -8.88
CA ALA A 95 -8.23 -4.09 -8.63
C ALA A 95 -8.18 -5.63 -8.70
N SER A 96 -7.37 -6.19 -9.61
CA SER A 96 -7.17 -7.63 -9.73
C SER A 96 -6.38 -8.19 -8.55
N LEU A 97 -5.32 -7.51 -8.13
CA LEU A 97 -4.49 -7.90 -6.98
C LEU A 97 -5.29 -7.91 -5.69
N LEU A 98 -6.07 -6.85 -5.44
CA LEU A 98 -6.97 -6.74 -4.29
C LEU A 98 -8.00 -7.88 -4.26
N LYS A 99 -8.56 -8.22 -5.43
CA LYS A 99 -9.50 -9.34 -5.56
C LYS A 99 -8.85 -10.69 -5.28
N ILE A 100 -7.62 -10.91 -5.75
CA ILE A 100 -6.88 -12.16 -5.54
C ILE A 100 -6.48 -12.33 -4.07
N ALA A 101 -6.02 -11.25 -3.42
CA ALA A 101 -5.69 -11.23 -2.01
C ALA A 101 -6.89 -11.64 -1.14
N GLY A 102 -8.09 -11.17 -1.47
CA GLY A 102 -9.32 -11.57 -0.79
C GLY A 102 -9.27 -11.21 0.71
N SER A 103 -9.24 -12.23 1.56
CA SER A 103 -9.15 -12.06 3.02
C SER A 103 -7.72 -12.07 3.57
N ALA A 104 -6.71 -12.21 2.72
CA ALA A 104 -5.32 -12.14 3.13
C ALA A 104 -4.95 -10.70 3.53
N PRO A 105 -4.07 -10.50 4.54
CA PRO A 105 -3.39 -9.23 4.73
C PRO A 105 -2.61 -8.86 3.47
N ALA A 106 -2.85 -7.66 2.94
CA ALA A 106 -2.19 -7.16 1.75
C ALA A 106 -2.07 -5.64 1.77
N ALA A 107 -1.12 -5.07 1.05
CA ALA A 107 -0.98 -3.64 0.81
C ALA A 107 -0.85 -3.39 -0.70
N VAL A 108 -1.55 -2.36 -1.18
CA VAL A 108 -1.24 -1.73 -2.47
C VAL A 108 -0.80 -0.31 -2.17
N ARG A 109 0.41 0.05 -2.59
CA ARG A 109 0.95 1.41 -2.55
C ARG A 109 0.90 1.98 -3.95
N TRP A 110 0.40 3.20 -4.10
CA TRP A 110 0.50 3.98 -5.33
C TRP A 110 1.61 5.01 -5.15
N ASP A 111 2.59 4.93 -6.03
CA ASP A 111 3.75 5.81 -6.08
C ASP A 111 3.57 6.80 -7.23
N PHE A 112 3.77 8.09 -6.99
CA PHE A 112 3.55 9.14 -7.99
C PHE A 112 4.50 10.34 -7.82
N SER A 113 4.45 11.28 -8.76
CA SER A 113 5.45 12.34 -8.92
C SER A 113 5.43 13.39 -7.81
N GLY A 114 4.25 13.64 -7.23
CA GLY A 114 4.16 14.54 -6.10
C GLY A 114 2.76 14.84 -5.59
N TRP A 115 2.72 15.41 -4.38
CA TRP A 115 1.56 16.11 -3.85
C TRP A 115 1.55 17.57 -4.33
N PRO A 116 0.36 18.18 -4.49
CA PRO A 116 0.26 19.58 -4.92
C PRO A 116 0.80 20.54 -3.86
N GLU A 117 0.84 21.83 -4.19
CA GLU A 117 1.08 22.87 -3.19
C GLU A 117 -0.03 22.87 -2.13
N ALA A 118 0.36 23.13 -0.87
CA ALA A 118 -0.56 23.25 0.26
C ALA A 118 -0.27 24.57 1.01
N PRO A 119 -0.57 25.73 0.38
CA PRO A 119 -0.21 27.04 0.91
C PRO A 119 -0.89 27.35 2.25
N GLU A 120 -2.05 26.76 2.54
CA GLU A 120 -2.78 26.95 3.81
C GLU A 120 -2.00 26.42 5.02
N VAL A 121 -1.09 25.46 4.79
CA VAL A 121 -0.18 24.90 5.81
C VAL A 121 1.28 25.29 5.53
N GLY A 122 1.52 26.25 4.63
CA GLY A 122 2.86 26.78 4.34
C GLY A 122 3.78 25.83 3.58
N LEU A 123 3.22 24.88 2.82
CA LEU A 123 4.00 23.88 2.08
C LEU A 123 3.88 24.12 0.56
N GLY A 124 5.02 24.04 -0.14
CA GLY A 124 5.07 24.04 -1.61
C GLY A 124 4.71 22.68 -2.20
N VAL A 125 5.12 22.41 -3.44
CA VAL A 125 4.93 21.09 -4.09
C VAL A 125 5.67 20.01 -3.31
N GLY A 126 4.98 18.91 -3.00
CA GLY A 126 5.60 17.75 -2.37
C GLY A 126 6.18 16.82 -3.43
N GLY A 127 7.46 16.92 -3.77
CA GLY A 127 8.06 16.00 -4.75
C GLY A 127 8.09 14.53 -4.28
N TYR A 128 8.31 13.59 -5.20
CA TYR A 128 8.37 12.12 -5.09
C TYR A 128 8.51 11.46 -3.71
N ARG A 129 9.41 11.97 -2.85
CA ARG A 129 9.62 11.36 -1.53
C ARG A 129 8.41 11.61 -0.63
N GLY A 130 7.71 10.54 -0.28
CA GLY A 130 6.47 10.65 0.50
C GLY A 130 5.28 11.11 -0.35
N ALA A 131 5.32 10.91 -1.66
CA ALA A 131 4.20 11.10 -2.55
C ALA A 131 3.54 9.74 -2.84
N PHE A 132 2.97 9.15 -1.79
CA PHE A 132 2.37 7.81 -1.85
C PHE A 132 1.00 7.77 -1.17
N VAL A 133 0.16 6.86 -1.64
CA VAL A 133 -1.05 6.41 -0.94
C VAL A 133 -0.95 4.92 -0.77
N THR A 134 -1.22 4.40 0.43
CA THR A 134 -1.24 2.96 0.68
C THR A 134 -2.60 2.53 1.17
N LEU A 135 -3.16 1.48 0.56
CA LEU A 135 -4.32 0.76 1.04
C LEU A 135 -3.86 -0.58 1.62
N CYS A 136 -3.95 -0.72 2.95
CA CYS A 136 -3.79 -2.01 3.63
C CYS A 136 -5.16 -2.72 3.74
N LEU A 137 -5.21 -3.99 3.38
CA LEU A 137 -6.39 -4.84 3.45
C LEU A 137 -6.26 -5.79 4.61
N ASN A 138 -7.36 -5.99 5.33
CA ASN A 138 -7.47 -6.97 6.40
C ASN A 138 -6.33 -6.81 7.43
N CYS A 139 -5.89 -5.57 7.66
CA CYS A 139 -4.74 -5.24 8.48
C CYS A 139 -4.77 -3.78 8.94
N LEU A 140 -4.20 -3.52 10.13
CA LEU A 140 -4.17 -2.19 10.75
C LEU A 140 -2.90 -1.40 10.47
N ASP A 141 -1.80 -2.06 10.14
CA ASP A 141 -0.47 -1.48 9.98
C ASP A 141 0.08 -1.65 8.55
N LEU A 142 1.22 -1.01 8.28
CA LEU A 142 1.88 -1.02 6.96
C LEU A 142 2.74 -2.27 6.75
N ASP A 143 3.16 -2.95 7.82
CA ASP A 143 4.04 -4.13 7.77
C ASP A 143 3.25 -5.44 7.55
N LEU A 144 1.91 -5.35 7.58
CA LEU A 144 0.97 -6.47 7.48
C LEU A 144 1.02 -7.41 8.70
N GLU A 145 1.41 -6.91 9.87
CA GLU A 145 1.63 -7.72 11.07
C GLU A 145 0.42 -7.84 12.00
N GLU A 146 -0.52 -6.88 11.96
CA GLU A 146 -1.72 -6.84 12.79
C GLU A 146 -2.98 -7.11 11.93
N PRO A 147 -3.39 -8.39 11.75
CA PRO A 147 -4.60 -8.72 10.99
C PRO A 147 -5.86 -8.05 11.53
N ALA A 148 -6.74 -7.66 10.61
CA ALA A 148 -8.03 -7.03 10.89
C ALA A 148 -9.10 -7.50 9.90
N THR A 149 -10.36 -7.14 10.18
CA THR A 149 -11.46 -7.28 9.20
C THR A 149 -11.69 -6.02 8.37
N ASP A 150 -11.02 -4.93 8.73
CA ASP A 150 -11.11 -3.65 8.06
C ASP A 150 -9.93 -3.42 7.11
N HIS A 151 -10.09 -2.46 6.22
CA HIS A 151 -9.06 -1.90 5.36
C HIS A 151 -8.69 -0.50 5.84
N THR A 152 -7.41 -0.15 5.76
CA THR A 152 -6.90 1.16 6.20
C THR A 152 -6.24 1.89 5.02
N VAL A 153 -6.62 3.15 4.81
CA VAL A 153 -5.96 4.03 3.82
C VAL A 153 -5.01 4.97 4.54
N PHE A 154 -3.76 4.95 4.11
CA PHE A 154 -2.69 5.81 4.58
C PHE A 154 -2.29 6.82 3.51
N VAL A 155 -2.05 8.05 3.94
CA VAL A 155 -1.39 9.08 3.14
C VAL A 155 0.05 9.17 3.60
N HIS A 156 0.98 9.05 2.65
CA HIS A 156 2.40 9.23 2.93
C HIS A 156 2.80 10.69 2.73
N VAL A 157 3.78 11.13 3.53
CA VAL A 157 4.38 12.46 3.54
C VAL A 157 5.84 12.35 3.97
N LYS A 158 6.62 13.42 3.82
CA LYS A 158 7.92 13.54 4.49
C LYS A 158 7.70 13.94 5.94
N GLN A 159 8.60 13.53 6.84
CA GLN A 159 8.51 13.88 8.26
C GLN A 159 8.37 15.39 8.51
N PHE A 160 9.16 16.21 7.81
CA PHE A 160 9.14 17.66 7.95
C PHE A 160 7.96 18.33 7.22
N GLU A 161 7.19 17.57 6.44
CA GLU A 161 5.94 17.99 5.79
C GLU A 161 4.73 17.31 6.45
N ALA A 162 4.83 16.91 7.73
CA ALA A 162 3.78 16.16 8.44
C ALA A 162 2.38 16.82 8.34
N GLU A 163 2.32 18.16 8.38
CA GLU A 163 1.07 18.94 8.25
C GLU A 163 0.35 18.72 6.90
N ARG A 164 1.04 18.17 5.89
CA ARG A 164 0.42 17.80 4.62
C ARG A 164 -0.59 16.67 4.78
N ALA A 165 -0.38 15.71 5.68
CA ALA A 165 -1.28 14.58 5.86
C ALA A 165 -2.69 15.00 6.34
N PRO A 166 -2.86 15.79 7.42
CA PRO A 166 -4.17 16.30 7.81
C PRO A 166 -4.77 17.26 6.77
N TRP A 167 -3.93 18.04 6.05
CA TRP A 167 -4.41 18.87 4.95
C TRP A 167 -4.99 18.03 3.80
N LEU A 168 -4.32 16.95 3.37
CA LEU A 168 -4.80 16.03 2.34
C LEU A 168 -6.09 15.32 2.78
N ALA A 169 -6.15 14.87 4.04
CA ALA A 169 -7.36 14.29 4.60
C ALA A 169 -8.55 15.27 4.50
N ALA A 170 -8.33 16.56 4.78
CA ALA A 170 -9.37 17.57 4.68
C ALA A 170 -9.83 17.82 3.23
N GLN A 171 -8.95 17.70 2.23
CA GLN A 171 -9.32 17.84 0.80
C GLN A 171 -10.35 16.78 0.36
N VAL A 172 -10.33 15.62 0.99
CA VAL A 172 -11.27 14.51 0.73
C VAL A 172 -12.38 14.42 1.79
N GLY A 173 -12.56 15.47 2.61
CA GLY A 173 -13.63 15.57 3.60
C GLY A 173 -13.44 14.69 4.84
N LEU A 174 -12.21 14.22 5.09
CA LEU A 174 -11.85 13.37 6.22
C LEU A 174 -10.93 14.09 7.20
N ARG A 175 -10.53 13.35 8.24
CA ARG A 175 -9.50 13.74 9.21
C ARG A 175 -8.59 12.55 9.42
N VAL A 176 -7.37 12.81 9.88
CA VAL A 176 -6.47 11.74 10.34
C VAL A 176 -7.08 11.03 11.55
N ILE A 177 -6.90 9.71 11.63
CA ILE A 177 -7.51 8.84 12.65
C ILE A 177 -6.48 8.09 13.51
N GLY A 178 -5.21 8.42 13.37
CA GLY A 178 -4.11 7.79 14.10
C GLY A 178 -2.80 8.57 13.95
N ASP A 179 -1.76 8.02 14.56
CA ASP A 179 -0.44 8.64 14.60
C ASP A 179 0.27 8.58 13.24
N LEU A 180 1.21 9.50 13.05
CA LEU A 180 2.13 9.48 11.94
C LEU A 180 3.21 8.42 12.20
N VAL A 181 3.20 7.35 11.41
CA VAL A 181 4.13 6.22 11.54
C VAL A 181 5.17 6.25 10.44
N MET A 182 6.36 5.69 10.69
CA MET A 182 7.37 5.54 9.65
C MET A 182 6.93 4.45 8.67
N SER A 183 7.04 4.69 7.37
CA SER A 183 6.75 3.66 6.37
C SER A 183 7.86 2.60 6.37
N PRO A 184 7.51 1.32 6.26
CA PRO A 184 8.48 0.26 5.97
C PRO A 184 9.19 0.49 4.63
N HIS A 185 10.37 -0.12 4.54
CA HIS A 185 11.32 0.01 3.44
C HIS A 185 10.95 -0.83 2.23
#